data_AF-A0A0F9H3X5-F1
#
_entry.id   AF-A0A0F9H3X5-F1
#
_cell.length_a   1.000
_cell.length_b   1.000
_cell.length_c   1.000
_cell.angle_alpha   90.00
_cell.angle_beta   90.00
_cell.angle_gamma   90.00
#
_symmetry.space_group_name_H-M   'P 1'
#
loop_
_entity.id
_entity.type
_entity.pdbx_description
1 polymer ?
#
loop_
_entity_poly.entity_id
_entity_poly.type
_entity_poly.pdbx_seq_one_letter_code
_entity_poly.pdbx_strand_id
1 'polypeptide(L)'
;YVYTLPTEDQWRAFVADAKEADAIFPKNYNNKPRYRGPQKVASLRPNRLGLFDVRGNVREYCFYSTDGSNIQKIIQKGGAFNSGVWEERQIDCGWGLGPINDEYRSIDVGFRVVLIKESGDE
;
A
#
# COMPACT_ATOMS: atom_id res chain seq x y z
N TYR A 1 -22.53 9.12 -0.54
CA TYR A 1 -21.29 8.50 -0.02
C TYR A 1 -20.71 7.63 -1.12
N VAL A 2 -19.39 7.61 -1.29
CA VAL A 2 -18.72 6.87 -2.36
C VAL A 2 -17.46 6.17 -1.88
N TYR A 3 -17.19 4.97 -2.40
CA TYR A 3 -15.92 4.27 -2.20
C TYR A 3 -14.88 4.77 -3.19
N THR A 4 -13.68 5.05 -2.71
CA THR A 4 -12.56 5.48 -3.54
C THR A 4 -11.27 4.84 -3.06
N LEU A 5 -10.23 4.84 -3.90
CA LEU A 5 -8.87 4.54 -3.43
C LEU A 5 -8.46 5.61 -2.40
N PRO A 6 -7.68 5.24 -1.38
CA PRO A 6 -7.17 6.23 -0.45
C PRO A 6 -6.26 7.23 -1.18
N THR A 7 -6.21 8.47 -0.71
CA THR A 7 -5.10 9.38 -1.04
C THR A 7 -3.80 8.87 -0.41
N GLU A 8 -2.65 9.37 -0.86
CA GLU A 8 -1.38 9.04 -0.22
C GLU A 8 -1.38 9.34 1.29
N ASP A 9 -1.94 10.48 1.69
CA ASP A 9 -2.01 10.86 3.11
C ASP A 9 -2.95 9.98 3.92
N GLN A 10 -4.11 9.61 3.37
CA GLN A 10 -5.00 8.62 3.99
C GLN A 10 -4.29 7.28 4.14
N TRP A 11 -3.57 6.85 3.10
CA TRP A 11 -2.81 5.60 3.13
C TRP A 11 -1.70 5.63 4.20
N ARG A 12 -0.95 6.73 4.30
CA ARG A 12 0.05 6.93 5.36
C ARG A 12 -0.58 6.88 6.75
N ALA A 13 -1.78 7.43 6.93
CA ALA A 13 -2.50 7.34 8.20
C ALA A 13 -2.87 5.88 8.58
N PHE A 14 -3.12 5.01 7.60
CA PHE A 14 -3.42 3.60 7.85
C PHE A 14 -2.26 2.83 8.45
N VAL A 15 -1.02 3.28 8.24
CA VAL A 15 0.18 2.60 8.74
C VAL A 15 0.14 2.52 10.26
N ALA A 16 -0.21 3.62 10.93
CA ALA A 16 -0.23 3.74 12.37
C ALA A 16 1.07 3.16 13.01
N ASP A 17 0.97 2.07 13.77
CA ASP A 17 2.09 1.35 14.41
C ASP A 17 2.39 -0.01 13.74
N ALA A 18 2.05 -0.20 12.46
CA ALA A 18 2.29 -1.44 11.73
C ALA A 18 3.78 -1.83 11.75
N LYS A 19 4.06 -3.01 12.32
CA LYS A 19 5.43 -3.47 12.58
C LYS A 19 5.97 -4.29 11.43
N GLU A 20 7.28 -4.18 11.19
CA GLU A 20 7.99 -5.05 10.24
C GLU A 20 7.86 -6.53 10.61
N ALA A 21 7.82 -6.81 11.91
CA ALA A 21 7.68 -8.16 12.43
C ALA A 21 6.39 -8.83 11.94
N ASP A 22 5.35 -8.05 11.67
CA ASP A 22 4.02 -8.50 11.28
C ASP A 22 3.75 -8.21 9.77
N ALA A 23 4.80 -7.97 8.98
CA ALA A 23 4.71 -7.74 7.53
C ALA A 23 5.06 -8.99 6.70
N ILE A 24 4.37 -9.15 5.57
CA ILE A 24 4.62 -10.23 4.59
C ILE A 24 5.56 -9.69 3.51
N PHE A 25 6.86 -9.78 3.78
CA PHE A 25 7.94 -9.54 2.79
C PHE A 25 9.26 -10.15 3.30
N PRO A 26 10.31 -10.21 2.47
CA PRO A 26 11.67 -10.59 2.88
C PRO A 26 12.24 -9.62 3.94
N LYS A 27 12.60 -10.14 5.11
CA LYS A 27 13.11 -9.32 6.23
C LYS A 27 14.63 -9.07 6.18
N ASN A 28 15.38 -9.91 5.46
CA ASN A 28 16.84 -9.86 5.35
C ASN A 28 17.29 -10.04 3.89
N TYR A 29 18.33 -9.30 3.48
CA TYR A 29 18.90 -9.32 2.12
C TYR A 29 19.31 -10.70 1.62
N ASN A 30 19.93 -11.50 2.51
CA ASN A 30 20.49 -12.80 2.16
C ASN A 30 19.44 -13.92 2.08
N ASN A 31 18.17 -13.61 2.35
CA ASN A 31 17.08 -14.58 2.23
C ASN A 31 16.31 -14.30 0.94
N LYS A 32 16.22 -15.29 0.06
CA LYS A 32 15.23 -15.29 -1.03
C LYS A 32 13.85 -15.00 -0.44
N PRO A 33 12.91 -14.43 -1.21
CA PRO A 33 11.55 -14.23 -0.73
C PRO A 33 11.03 -15.52 -0.11
N ARG A 34 10.71 -15.49 1.19
CA ARG A 34 10.11 -16.65 1.87
C ARG A 34 8.78 -17.01 1.22
N TYR A 35 8.13 -16.02 0.62
CA TYR A 35 6.83 -16.12 0.00
C TYR A 35 6.99 -16.24 -1.51
N ARG A 36 6.34 -17.25 -2.09
CA ARG A 36 6.25 -17.45 -3.55
C ARG A 36 5.07 -16.70 -4.20
N GLY A 37 4.30 -16.00 -3.38
CA GLY A 37 3.05 -15.32 -3.74
C GLY A 37 2.45 -14.62 -2.53
N PRO A 38 1.37 -13.85 -2.72
CA PRO A 38 0.64 -13.23 -1.63
C PRO A 38 0.10 -14.30 -0.67
N GLN A 39 -0.10 -13.93 0.58
CA GLN A 39 -0.74 -14.76 1.59
C GLN A 39 -2.20 -14.36 1.77
N LYS A 40 -2.96 -15.20 2.47
CA LYS A 40 -4.31 -14.85 2.90
C LYS A 40 -4.29 -13.53 3.68
N VAL A 41 -5.21 -12.63 3.34
CA VAL A 41 -5.38 -11.35 4.05
C VAL A 41 -5.59 -11.63 5.54
N ALA A 42 -5.01 -10.77 6.39
CA ALA A 42 -5.08 -10.86 7.85
C ALA A 42 -4.51 -12.19 8.41
N SER A 43 -3.43 -12.69 7.80
CA SER A 43 -2.70 -13.86 8.31
C SER A 43 -1.67 -13.52 9.39
N LEU A 44 -1.35 -12.24 9.59
CA LEU A 44 -0.49 -11.71 10.66
C LEU A 44 -1.27 -10.73 11.54
N ARG A 45 -0.60 -10.09 12.51
CA ARG A 45 -1.26 -9.20 13.48
C ARG A 45 -1.63 -7.85 12.87
N PRO A 46 -2.76 -7.24 13.29
CA PRO A 46 -3.11 -5.90 12.87
C PRO A 46 -2.29 -4.85 13.61
N ASN A 47 -2.33 -3.62 13.11
CA ASN A 47 -1.90 -2.44 13.86
C ASN A 47 -2.97 -1.98 14.87
N ARG A 48 -2.71 -0.89 15.62
CA ARG A 48 -3.61 -0.31 16.63
C ARG A 48 -4.96 0.16 16.11
N LEU A 49 -5.12 0.30 14.79
CA LEU A 49 -6.39 0.65 14.15
C LEU A 49 -7.21 -0.60 13.77
N GLY A 50 -6.68 -1.81 14.00
CA GLY A 50 -7.28 -3.06 13.52
C GLY A 50 -7.02 -3.32 12.04
N LEU A 51 -6.11 -2.58 11.40
CA LEU A 51 -5.79 -2.75 9.98
C LEU A 51 -4.68 -3.78 9.80
N PHE A 52 -4.91 -4.69 8.86
CA PHE A 52 -3.96 -5.73 8.45
C PHE A 52 -3.28 -5.34 7.14
N ASP A 53 -2.12 -5.94 6.89
CA ASP A 53 -1.43 -5.94 5.60
C ASP A 53 -1.18 -4.54 5.00
N VAL A 54 -1.14 -3.49 5.84
CA VAL A 54 -0.71 -2.14 5.40
C VAL A 54 0.79 -2.14 5.07
N ARG A 55 1.52 -3.15 5.54
CA ARG A 55 2.94 -3.34 5.30
C ARG A 55 3.17 -4.78 4.80
N GLY A 56 3.57 -4.91 3.53
CA GLY A 56 3.78 -6.18 2.85
C GLY A 56 2.50 -6.81 2.30
N ASN A 57 2.61 -8.09 1.94
CA ASN A 57 1.64 -8.88 1.20
C ASN A 57 1.53 -8.44 -0.25
N VAL A 58 0.90 -7.30 -0.51
CA VAL A 58 0.83 -6.66 -1.83
C VAL A 58 1.02 -5.16 -1.66
N ARG A 59 1.61 -4.51 -2.67
CA ARG A 59 1.58 -3.06 -2.73
C ARG A 59 0.15 -2.60 -2.98
N GLU A 60 -0.22 -1.45 -2.45
CA GLU A 60 -1.58 -0.93 -2.58
C GLU A 60 -1.62 0.33 -3.43
N TYR A 61 -2.60 0.40 -4.34
CA TYR A 61 -2.90 1.62 -5.08
C TYR A 61 -3.42 2.71 -4.16
N CYS A 62 -2.85 3.90 -4.30
CA CYS A 62 -3.38 5.12 -3.73
C CYS A 62 -3.26 6.27 -4.72
N PHE A 63 -4.09 7.28 -4.51
CA PHE A 63 -4.09 8.48 -5.30
C PHE A 63 -3.04 9.47 -4.78
N TYR A 64 -2.19 9.91 -5.69
CA TYR A 64 -1.21 10.97 -5.47
C TYR A 64 -1.61 12.22 -6.24
N SER A 65 -1.55 13.36 -5.57
CA SER A 65 -1.69 14.68 -6.19
C SER A 65 -0.35 15.40 -6.08
N THR A 66 0.17 15.89 -7.20
CA THR A 66 1.30 16.82 -7.18
C THR A 66 0.79 18.24 -6.93
N ASP A 67 1.50 18.99 -6.08
CA ASP A 67 1.18 20.37 -5.67
C ASP A 67 0.71 21.23 -6.86
N GLY A 68 -0.59 21.52 -6.89
CA GLY A 68 -1.22 22.44 -7.86
C GLY A 68 -1.69 21.82 -9.18
N SER A 69 -1.49 20.52 -9.43
CA SER A 69 -2.06 19.85 -10.61
C SER A 69 -3.35 19.10 -10.27
N ASN A 70 -4.40 19.27 -11.06
CA ASN A 70 -5.62 18.44 -11.01
C ASN A 70 -5.40 17.00 -11.54
N ILE A 71 -4.16 16.59 -11.76
CA ILE A 71 -3.84 15.27 -12.27
C ILE A 71 -3.72 14.32 -11.10
N GLN A 72 -4.74 13.48 -10.95
CA GLN A 72 -4.71 12.37 -10.02
C GLN A 72 -3.86 11.25 -10.62
N LYS A 73 -2.73 10.95 -9.98
CA LYS A 73 -1.82 9.86 -10.36
C LYS A 73 -2.05 8.67 -9.45
N ILE A 74 -1.83 7.46 -9.95
CA ILE A 74 -1.82 6.25 -9.13
C ILE A 74 -0.38 5.95 -8.76
N ILE A 75 -0.11 5.82 -7.47
CA ILE A 75 1.15 5.30 -6.94
C ILE A 75 0.89 4.01 -6.15
N GLN A 76 1.95 3.29 -5.84
CA GLN A 76 1.91 2.05 -5.06
C GLN A 76 2.56 2.29 -3.70
N LYS A 77 2.06 1.67 -2.62
CA LYS A 77 2.59 1.83 -1.26
C LYS A 77 2.61 0.49 -0.51
N GLY A 78 3.35 0.43 0.60
CA GLY A 78 3.30 -0.69 1.56
C GLY A 78 4.22 -1.88 1.32
N GLY A 79 4.78 -2.04 0.12
CA GLY A 79 5.60 -3.20 -0.24
C GLY A 79 4.78 -4.49 -0.41
N ALA A 80 5.40 -5.56 -0.91
CA ALA A 80 4.74 -6.82 -1.24
C ALA A 80 5.57 -8.05 -0.83
N PHE A 81 5.01 -9.24 -1.01
CA PHE A 81 5.64 -10.51 -0.61
C PHE A 81 7.02 -10.77 -1.26
N ASN A 82 7.29 -10.17 -2.41
CA ASN A 82 8.53 -10.27 -3.20
C ASN A 82 9.47 -9.08 -3.00
N SER A 83 9.16 -8.19 -2.07
CA SER A 83 9.81 -6.90 -1.97
C SER A 83 11.25 -6.92 -1.44
N GLY A 84 12.18 -6.25 -2.12
CA GLY A 84 13.57 -6.07 -1.72
C GLY A 84 13.76 -5.24 -0.44
N VAL A 85 14.80 -5.55 0.33
CA VAL A 85 15.08 -4.89 1.62
C VAL A 85 15.56 -3.43 1.52
N TRP A 86 15.94 -2.93 0.35
CA TRP A 86 16.57 -1.62 0.15
C TRP A 86 15.58 -0.50 -0.21
N GLU A 87 14.52 -0.81 -0.93
CA GLU A 87 13.53 0.17 -1.40
C GLU A 87 12.14 -0.06 -0.78
N GLU A 88 11.90 -1.24 -0.21
CA GLU A 88 10.53 -1.78 -0.08
C GLU A 88 10.16 -2.18 1.36
N ARG A 89 11.02 -1.84 2.33
CA ARG A 89 10.63 -1.72 3.75
C ARG A 89 9.80 -0.46 4.02
N GLN A 90 9.75 0.46 3.05
CA GLN A 90 9.35 1.84 3.19
C GLN A 90 7.85 2.00 2.97
N ILE A 91 7.14 2.34 4.05
CA ILE A 91 5.83 3.00 4.03
C ILE A 91 5.72 4.02 2.88
N ASP A 92 6.83 4.65 2.51
CA ASP A 92 6.92 5.66 1.46
C ASP A 92 7.46 5.23 0.10
N CYS A 93 7.52 3.94 -0.23
CA CYS A 93 7.95 3.48 -1.56
C CYS A 93 6.91 3.80 -2.66
N GLY A 94 6.75 5.08 -2.99
CA GLY A 94 6.12 5.61 -4.21
C GLY A 94 7.09 6.44 -5.06
N TRP A 95 8.30 6.73 -4.53
CA TRP A 95 9.28 7.62 -5.17
C TRP A 95 10.11 6.95 -6.27
N GLY A 96 10.23 5.61 -6.29
CA GLY A 96 11.01 4.87 -7.30
C GLY A 96 10.20 4.28 -8.45
N LEU A 97 8.88 4.10 -8.27
CA LEU A 97 8.01 3.47 -9.28
C LEU A 97 7.24 4.49 -10.14
N GLY A 98 7.24 5.77 -9.74
CA GLY A 98 6.54 6.83 -10.44
C GLY A 98 5.03 6.58 -10.55
N PRO A 99 4.30 7.49 -11.22
CA PRO A 99 2.93 7.24 -11.61
C PRO A 99 2.88 6.01 -12.51
N ILE A 100 2.03 5.05 -12.16
CA ILE A 100 1.72 3.93 -13.04
C ILE A 100 0.48 4.28 -13.88
N ASN A 101 0.35 3.65 -15.04
CA ASN A 101 -0.91 3.70 -15.77
C ASN A 101 -1.99 2.91 -15.01
N ASP A 102 -3.25 3.27 -15.25
CA ASP A 102 -4.43 2.64 -14.66
C ASP A 102 -4.69 1.21 -15.14
N GLU A 103 -3.98 0.78 -16.19
CA GLU A 103 -3.99 -0.58 -16.73
C GLU A 103 -2.96 -1.52 -16.06
N TYR A 104 -2.02 -1.02 -15.26
CA TYR A 104 -0.98 -1.85 -14.65
C TYR A 104 -1.60 -2.94 -13.77
N ARG A 105 -1.19 -4.20 -13.97
CA ARG A 105 -1.62 -5.35 -13.17
C ARG A 105 -0.40 -6.21 -12.86
N SER A 106 -0.27 -6.59 -11.61
CA SER A 106 0.76 -7.53 -11.17
C SER A 106 0.25 -8.32 -9.96
N ILE A 107 0.80 -9.52 -9.77
CA ILE A 107 0.44 -10.41 -8.65
C ILE A 107 0.79 -9.82 -7.27
N ASP A 108 1.69 -8.85 -7.25
CA ASP A 108 2.19 -8.19 -6.05
C ASP A 108 1.56 -6.81 -5.81
N VAL A 109 0.46 -6.50 -6.51
CA VAL A 109 -0.28 -5.24 -6.36
C VAL A 109 -1.77 -5.48 -6.20
N GLY A 110 -2.37 -4.76 -5.26
CA GLY A 110 -3.80 -4.75 -4.95
C GLY A 110 -4.26 -3.37 -4.50
N PHE A 111 -5.35 -3.33 -3.75
CA PHE A 111 -5.92 -2.08 -3.26
C PHE A 111 -6.82 -2.30 -2.05
N ARG A 112 -7.08 -1.22 -1.33
CA ARG A 112 -8.19 -1.08 -0.38
C ARG A 112 -8.99 0.16 -0.72
N VAL A 113 -10.18 0.28 -0.16
CA VAL A 113 -11.07 1.41 -0.39
C VAL A 113 -11.36 2.17 0.91
N VAL A 114 -11.62 3.46 0.77
CA VAL A 114 -12.19 4.32 1.81
C VAL A 114 -13.57 4.78 1.41
N LEU A 115 -14.44 5.00 2.39
CA LEU A 115 -15.74 5.63 2.19
C LEU A 115 -15.62 7.12 2.46
N ILE A 116 -15.98 7.96 1.49
CA ILE A 116 -16.02 9.41 1.64
C ILE A 116 -17.45 9.93 1.44
N LYS A 117 -17.77 11.07 2.07
CA LYS A 117 -19.02 11.79 1.83
C LYS A 117 -18.93 12.49 0.45
N GLU A 118 -19.99 12.43 -0.33
CA GLU A 118 -20.04 13.17 -1.60
C GLU A 118 -20.24 14.65 -1.33
N SER A 119 -19.53 15.49 -2.08
CA SER A 119 -19.67 16.95 -2.04
C SER A 119 -21.03 17.33 -2.65
N GLY A 120 -22.08 17.33 -1.82
CA GLY A 120 -23.45 17.60 -2.25
C GLY A 120 -24.50 17.47 -1.14
N ASP A 121 -24.16 16.81 -0.04
CA ASP A 121 -25.02 16.71 1.15
C ASP A 121 -24.56 17.69 2.24
N GLU A 122 -24.79 19.00 2.06
CA GLU A 122 -24.86 19.94 3.20
C GLU A 122 -26.31 20.29 3.52
#